data_AF-A0A959H061-F1
#
_entry.id   AF-A0A959H061-F1
#
_cell.length_a   1.000
_cell.length_b   1.000
_cell.length_c   1.000
_cell.angle_alpha   90.00
_cell.angle_beta   90.00
_cell.angle_gamma   90.00
#
_symmetry.space_group_name_H-M   'P 1'
#
loop_
_entity.id
_entity.type
_entity.pdbx_description
1 polymer ?
#
loop_
_entity_poly.entity_id
_entity_poly.type
_entity_poly.pdbx_seq_one_letter_code
_entity_poly.pdbx_strand_id
1 'polypeptide(L)'
;VAEQIHVLAINGGEPNKYIGNAFLGARYFQLDNADARALDYSKFSAYQLILLNEPASISSGLANELETFVENGGNVLVFPSQTADLNSYNTFLQAFGAGSLGAFEPSTRQASQLNMDEFVFHDVFLNKSANLRLPVTQGNFRIAPSGGEHIITYRDGSAMLAKYPKGEGALYLCAAPLNEQVSDLVRNGEVFVPMLFKMAIAGTKSRQIAYTIGKDEVLEAKHQVSASGETIYQLRRQPDTGEGGNGGGDQAGSSEFIPEQRILGSKVLLTPGTQVRNAGWYRLRLQGDSTLAEFAFNYDRKESDLSYLSDDAISEGLPDNMRVLTENAEANFGQVVDEQERGIVLWRWCVVFALLFLALEGLFLRLWKV
;
A
#
# COMPACT_ATOMS: atom_id res chain seq x y z
N VAL A 1 9.26 -11.23 -14.24
CA VAL A 1 10.07 -10.29 -15.06
C VAL A 1 9.94 -8.94 -14.37
N ALA A 2 11.05 -8.24 -14.10
CA ALA A 2 10.96 -6.91 -13.48
C ALA A 2 10.20 -5.97 -14.44
N GLU A 3 9.09 -5.39 -13.99
CA GLU A 3 8.33 -4.39 -14.76
C GLU A 3 9.25 -3.17 -14.94
N GLN A 4 9.63 -2.86 -16.19
CA GLN A 4 10.40 -1.65 -16.49
C GLN A 4 9.48 -0.43 -16.40
N ILE A 5 9.98 0.64 -15.80
CA ILE A 5 9.27 1.92 -15.67
C ILE A 5 9.64 2.78 -16.87
N HIS A 6 8.66 3.05 -17.72
CA HIS A 6 8.79 3.88 -18.91
C HIS A 6 8.50 5.34 -18.58
N VAL A 7 9.41 6.21 -19.02
CA VAL A 7 9.34 7.65 -18.83
C VAL A 7 9.46 8.33 -20.21
N LEU A 8 8.58 9.28 -20.48
CA LEU A 8 8.62 10.07 -21.71
C LEU A 8 9.06 11.51 -21.41
N ALA A 9 10.08 12.01 -22.08
CA ALA A 9 10.42 13.44 -22.10
C ALA A 9 9.93 14.07 -23.41
N ILE A 10 8.95 14.96 -23.30
CA ILE A 10 8.45 15.81 -24.38
C ILE A 10 9.26 17.10 -24.37
N ASN A 11 10.09 17.29 -25.39
CA ASN A 11 11.03 18.40 -25.45
C ASN A 11 10.48 19.55 -26.30
N GLY A 12 10.51 20.77 -25.75
CA GLY A 12 10.23 22.00 -26.48
C GLY A 12 11.36 22.47 -27.41
N GLY A 13 12.58 21.99 -27.13
CA GLY A 13 13.79 22.19 -27.91
C GLY A 13 14.65 20.93 -27.87
N GLU A 14 15.97 21.09 -27.70
CA GLU A 14 16.88 19.96 -27.60
C GLU A 14 16.65 19.13 -26.32
N PRO A 15 16.80 17.79 -26.39
CA PRO A 15 16.74 16.93 -25.21
C PRO A 15 17.70 17.38 -24.10
N ASN A 16 17.21 17.41 -22.86
CA ASN A 16 18.03 17.79 -21.72
C ASN A 16 18.94 16.61 -21.31
N LYS A 17 20.26 16.80 -21.43
CA LYS A 17 21.27 15.79 -21.08
C LYS A 17 21.18 15.29 -19.63
N TYR A 18 20.72 16.11 -18.68
CA TYR A 18 20.58 15.70 -17.27
C TYR A 18 19.37 14.80 -17.05
N ILE A 19 18.26 15.05 -17.75
CA ILE A 19 17.13 14.11 -17.75
C ILE A 19 17.62 12.76 -18.29
N GLY A 20 18.33 12.77 -19.43
CA GLY A 20 18.95 11.56 -19.99
C GLY A 20 19.85 10.83 -19.00
N ASN A 21 20.81 11.54 -18.40
CA ASN A 21 21.76 10.97 -17.46
C ASN A 21 21.11 10.47 -16.16
N ALA A 22 20.03 11.09 -15.70
CA ALA A 22 19.32 10.65 -14.50
C ALA A 22 18.73 9.25 -14.66
N PHE A 23 18.25 8.89 -15.86
CA PHE A 23 17.64 7.59 -16.13
C PHE A 23 18.63 6.55 -16.71
N LEU A 24 19.69 6.97 -17.42
CA LEU A 24 20.68 6.05 -18.02
C LEU A 24 21.36 5.11 -17.01
N GLY A 25 21.54 5.55 -15.75
CA GLY A 25 22.19 4.76 -14.71
C GLY A 25 21.31 3.68 -14.07
N ALA A 26 19.99 3.71 -14.31
CA ALA A 26 19.03 2.88 -13.58
C ALA A 26 18.39 1.83 -14.49
N ARG A 27 18.77 0.56 -14.29
CA ARG A 27 18.35 -0.58 -15.14
C ARG A 27 16.84 -0.80 -15.24
N TYR A 28 16.07 -0.27 -14.29
CA TYR A 28 14.62 -0.42 -14.22
C TYR A 28 13.86 0.72 -14.92
N PHE A 29 14.56 1.75 -15.41
CA PHE A 29 13.95 2.86 -16.11
C PHE A 29 14.32 2.85 -17.59
N GLN A 30 13.33 3.18 -18.43
CA GLN A 30 13.54 3.48 -19.84
C GLN A 30 13.05 4.90 -20.11
N LEU A 31 13.95 5.75 -20.63
CA LEU A 31 13.61 7.10 -21.06
C LEU A 31 13.47 7.15 -22.58
N ASP A 32 12.29 7.53 -23.05
CA ASP A 32 12.05 7.89 -24.44
C ASP A 32 11.97 9.41 -24.57
N ASN A 33 12.50 9.96 -25.67
CA ASN A 33 12.42 11.39 -25.97
C ASN A 33 11.52 11.61 -27.19
N ALA A 34 10.66 12.61 -27.12
CA ALA A 34 9.81 13.03 -28.23
C ALA A 34 9.85 14.55 -28.40
N ASP A 35 9.69 15.00 -29.65
CA ASP A 35 9.49 16.42 -29.96
C ASP A 35 8.01 16.78 -29.72
N ALA A 36 7.75 17.92 -29.08
CA ALA A 36 6.40 18.38 -28.78
C ALA A 36 5.48 18.53 -30.01
N ARG A 37 6.04 18.64 -31.23
CA ARG A 37 5.32 18.76 -32.50
C ARG A 37 4.99 17.42 -33.16
N ALA A 38 5.61 16.33 -32.72
CA ALA A 38 5.51 15.01 -33.35
C ALA A 38 5.18 13.93 -32.30
N LEU A 39 4.07 14.14 -31.58
CA LEU A 39 3.63 13.26 -30.50
C LEU A 39 2.67 12.18 -30.97
N ASP A 40 2.89 10.96 -30.48
CA ASP A 40 2.01 9.82 -30.64
C ASP A 40 1.29 9.56 -29.31
N TYR A 41 0.11 10.18 -29.15
CA TYR A 41 -0.68 10.12 -27.92
C TYR A 41 -1.13 8.70 -27.56
N SER A 42 -1.24 7.79 -28.53
CA SER A 42 -1.67 6.41 -28.30
C SER A 42 -0.73 5.65 -27.34
N LYS A 43 0.53 6.08 -27.24
CA LYS A 43 1.55 5.47 -26.39
C LYS A 43 1.57 6.01 -24.97
N PHE A 44 0.84 7.09 -24.65
CA PHE A 44 0.91 7.72 -23.33
C PHE A 44 0.57 6.74 -22.20
N SER A 45 -0.39 5.85 -22.43
CA SER A 45 -0.79 4.81 -21.47
C SER A 45 0.31 3.79 -21.10
N ALA A 46 1.39 3.71 -21.88
CA ALA A 46 2.52 2.83 -21.60
C ALA A 46 3.51 3.43 -20.59
N TYR A 47 3.50 4.76 -20.42
CA TYR A 47 4.43 5.48 -19.54
C TYR A 47 3.86 5.62 -18.12
N GLN A 48 4.73 5.87 -17.15
CA GLN A 48 4.34 6.18 -15.77
C GLN A 48 4.60 7.65 -15.42
N LEU A 49 5.55 8.28 -16.12
CA LEU A 49 5.85 9.70 -16.01
C LEU A 49 6.04 10.32 -17.39
N ILE A 50 5.41 11.46 -17.62
CA ILE A 50 5.65 12.31 -18.77
C ILE A 50 6.24 13.64 -18.28
N LEU A 51 7.42 14.00 -18.78
CA LEU A 51 8.09 15.26 -18.51
C LEU A 51 7.84 16.23 -19.66
N LEU A 52 7.36 17.43 -19.37
CA LEU A 52 7.36 18.54 -20.30
C LEU A 52 8.64 19.35 -20.06
N ASN A 53 9.64 19.15 -20.92
CA ASN A 53 10.90 19.86 -20.88
C ASN A 53 10.82 21.14 -21.72
N GLU A 54 10.40 22.22 -21.08
CA GLU A 54 10.40 23.59 -21.61
C GLU A 54 9.68 23.80 -22.95
N PRO A 55 8.45 23.26 -23.18
CA PRO A 55 7.69 23.63 -24.36
C PRO A 55 7.26 25.11 -24.30
N ALA A 56 7.40 25.83 -25.41
CA ALA A 56 6.96 27.23 -25.49
C ALA A 56 5.44 27.39 -25.36
N SER A 57 4.67 26.38 -25.78
CA SER A 57 3.21 26.34 -25.62
C SER A 57 2.73 24.90 -25.46
N ILE A 58 1.55 24.73 -24.85
CA ILE A 58 0.88 23.43 -24.70
C ILE A 58 -0.39 23.47 -25.55
N SER A 59 -0.46 22.63 -26.58
CA SER A 59 -1.66 22.56 -27.42
C SER A 59 -2.85 22.00 -26.63
N SER A 60 -4.08 22.35 -27.01
CA SER A 60 -5.29 21.81 -26.37
C SER A 60 -5.38 20.29 -26.50
N GLY A 61 -4.93 19.71 -27.63
CA GLY A 61 -4.85 18.26 -27.80
C GLY A 61 -3.90 17.61 -26.80
N LEU A 62 -2.68 18.15 -26.65
CA LEU A 62 -1.73 17.66 -25.66
C LEU A 62 -2.28 17.82 -24.23
N ALA A 63 -2.91 18.95 -23.92
CA ALA A 63 -3.50 19.19 -22.59
C ALA A 63 -4.55 18.13 -22.22
N ASN A 64 -5.48 17.83 -23.12
CA ASN A 64 -6.53 16.84 -22.89
C ASN A 64 -5.99 15.41 -22.72
N GLU A 65 -5.01 15.03 -23.54
CA GLU A 65 -4.37 13.71 -23.44
C GLU A 65 -3.54 13.56 -22.16
N LEU A 66 -2.86 14.63 -21.72
CA LEU A 66 -2.16 14.65 -20.44
C LEU A 66 -3.13 14.61 -19.25
N GLU A 67 -4.27 15.30 -19.32
CA GLU A 67 -5.32 15.19 -18.29
C GLU A 67 -5.83 13.76 -18.18
N THR A 68 -6.18 13.14 -19.32
CA THR A 68 -6.61 11.72 -19.36
C THR A 68 -5.52 10.79 -18.83
N PHE A 69 -4.27 11.02 -19.20
CA PHE A 69 -3.14 10.24 -18.71
C PHE A 69 -2.98 10.33 -17.19
N VAL A 70 -3.11 11.54 -16.63
CA VAL A 70 -3.02 11.75 -15.17
C VAL A 70 -4.21 11.16 -14.44
N GLU A 71 -5.43 11.31 -14.96
CA GLU A 71 -6.62 10.72 -14.36
C GLU A 71 -6.50 9.19 -14.23
N ASN A 72 -5.83 8.55 -15.18
CA ASN A 72 -5.56 7.11 -15.22
C ASN A 72 -4.33 6.65 -14.40
N GLY A 73 -3.74 7.52 -13.58
CA GLY A 73 -2.61 7.17 -12.69
C GLY A 73 -1.23 7.51 -13.24
N GLY A 74 -1.14 8.15 -14.40
CA GLY A 74 0.11 8.72 -14.88
C GLY A 74 0.52 9.97 -14.09
N ASN A 75 1.81 10.30 -14.05
CA ASN A 75 2.26 11.57 -13.49
C ASN A 75 2.83 12.47 -14.58
N VAL A 76 2.55 13.77 -14.50
CA VAL A 76 3.11 14.76 -15.43
C VAL A 76 3.96 15.74 -14.66
N LEU A 77 5.22 15.93 -15.08
CA LEU A 77 6.12 16.92 -14.51
C LEU A 77 6.40 18.01 -15.53
N VAL A 78 6.12 19.26 -15.17
CA VAL A 78 6.23 20.40 -16.08
C VAL A 78 7.34 21.34 -15.64
N PHE A 79 8.29 21.54 -16.55
CA PHE A 79 9.24 22.64 -16.52
C PHE A 79 8.85 23.65 -17.60
N PRO A 80 8.31 24.83 -17.23
CA PRO A 80 7.89 25.81 -18.22
C PRO A 80 9.09 26.38 -18.98
N SER A 81 8.91 26.70 -20.26
CA SER A 81 9.91 27.46 -21.02
C SER A 81 10.02 28.87 -20.47
N GLN A 82 11.19 29.51 -20.53
CA GLN A 82 11.33 30.93 -20.21
C GLN A 82 10.42 31.82 -21.09
N THR A 83 10.14 31.38 -22.31
CA THR A 83 9.24 32.05 -23.26
C THR A 83 7.86 31.37 -23.33
N ALA A 84 7.39 30.81 -22.21
CA ALA A 84 6.09 30.15 -22.14
C ALA A 84 4.94 31.10 -22.54
N ASP A 85 4.08 30.65 -23.45
CA ASP A 85 2.82 31.30 -23.75
C ASP A 85 1.84 31.09 -22.57
N LEU A 86 1.64 32.14 -21.78
CA LEU A 86 0.85 32.07 -20.55
C LEU A 86 -0.60 31.64 -20.79
N ASN A 87 -1.18 31.95 -21.96
CA ASN A 87 -2.56 31.57 -22.26
C ASN A 87 -2.72 30.06 -22.40
N SER A 88 -1.84 29.42 -23.17
CA SER A 88 -1.83 27.96 -23.35
C SER A 88 -1.54 27.23 -22.04
N TYR A 89 -0.56 27.71 -21.25
CA TYR A 89 -0.27 27.15 -19.93
C TYR A 89 -1.44 27.33 -18.97
N ASN A 90 -2.07 28.51 -18.90
CA ASN A 90 -3.21 28.73 -18.01
C ASN A 90 -4.42 27.87 -18.37
N THR A 91 -4.67 27.65 -19.66
CA THR A 91 -5.71 26.72 -20.11
C THR A 91 -5.42 25.30 -19.65
N PHE A 92 -4.17 24.85 -19.81
CA PHE A 92 -3.72 23.54 -19.33
C PHE A 92 -3.83 23.41 -17.80
N LEU A 93 -3.32 24.39 -17.04
CA LEU A 93 -3.31 24.35 -15.57
C LEU A 93 -4.73 24.40 -14.96
N GLN A 94 -5.68 25.07 -15.62
CA GLN A 94 -7.07 25.09 -15.19
C GLN A 94 -7.71 23.69 -15.16
N ALA A 95 -7.38 22.81 -16.10
CA ALA A 95 -7.87 21.44 -16.13
C ALA A 95 -7.48 20.63 -14.88
N PHE A 96 -6.35 20.97 -14.27
CA PHE A 96 -5.82 20.35 -13.06
C PHE A 96 -6.18 21.11 -11.76
N GLY A 97 -6.93 22.22 -11.86
CA GLY A 97 -7.17 23.10 -10.71
C GLY A 97 -5.88 23.74 -10.16
N ALA A 98 -4.82 23.81 -10.98
CA ALA A 98 -3.49 24.28 -10.57
C ALA A 98 -3.34 25.82 -10.59
N GLY A 99 -4.46 26.54 -10.71
CA GLY A 99 -4.49 27.99 -10.77
C GLY A 99 -3.95 28.51 -12.11
N SER A 100 -3.10 29.53 -12.03
CA SER A 100 -2.49 30.18 -13.20
C SER A 100 -0.98 30.35 -13.02
N LEU A 101 -0.29 30.30 -14.16
CA LEU A 101 1.09 30.70 -14.35
C LEU A 101 1.10 32.21 -14.66
N GLY A 102 1.66 33.00 -13.74
CA GLY A 102 1.89 34.43 -13.92
C GLY A 102 3.09 34.72 -14.82
N ALA A 103 3.49 35.99 -14.91
CA ALA A 103 4.65 36.38 -15.72
C ALA A 103 5.97 35.82 -15.20
N PHE A 104 6.93 35.63 -16.11
CA PHE A 104 8.31 35.28 -15.77
C PHE A 104 9.05 36.48 -15.17
N GLU A 105 9.69 36.28 -14.03
CA GLU A 105 10.48 37.28 -13.32
C GLU A 105 11.94 36.81 -13.22
N PRO A 106 12.93 37.55 -13.76
CA PRO A 106 14.36 37.25 -13.61
C PRO A 106 14.85 37.64 -12.21
N SER A 107 14.29 36.98 -11.19
CA SER A 107 14.63 37.18 -9.78
C SER A 107 15.24 35.91 -9.21
N THR A 108 16.36 36.06 -8.51
CA THR A 108 17.02 34.94 -7.84
C THR A 108 16.18 34.48 -6.64
N ARG A 109 15.86 33.18 -6.59
CA ARG A 109 15.19 32.56 -5.43
C ARG A 109 15.92 31.28 -5.03
N GLN A 110 16.06 31.07 -3.73
CA GLN A 110 16.72 29.90 -3.17
C GLN A 110 15.70 29.02 -2.46
N ALA A 111 15.70 27.72 -2.77
CA ALA A 111 14.91 26.74 -2.07
C ALA A 111 15.41 26.59 -0.62
N SER A 112 14.47 26.45 0.31
CA SER A 112 14.75 26.31 1.75
C SER A 112 14.19 25.06 2.38
N GLN A 113 13.14 24.48 1.78
CA GLN A 113 12.45 23.34 2.38
C GLN A 113 12.07 22.32 1.31
N LEU A 114 12.26 21.05 1.66
CA LEU A 114 11.69 19.89 0.97
C LEU A 114 10.56 19.34 1.85
N ASN A 115 9.43 19.01 1.27
CA ASN A 115 8.36 18.31 1.97
C ASN A 115 8.71 16.82 2.07
N MET A 116 9.34 16.42 3.18
CA MET A 116 9.76 15.04 3.44
C MET A 116 8.62 14.11 3.88
N ASP A 117 7.44 14.67 4.15
CA ASP A 117 6.26 13.88 4.48
C ASP A 117 5.52 13.44 3.20
N GLU A 118 5.73 14.14 2.08
CA GLU A 118 5.26 13.70 0.76
C GLU A 118 6.12 12.55 0.23
N PHE A 119 5.48 11.57 -0.39
CA PHE A 119 6.04 10.43 -1.11
C PHE A 119 7.25 10.77 -1.98
N VAL A 120 7.25 11.92 -2.67
CA VAL A 120 8.38 12.38 -3.52
C VAL A 120 9.71 12.43 -2.74
N PHE A 121 9.69 12.81 -1.46
CA PHE A 121 10.89 12.86 -0.61
C PHE A 121 10.81 12.00 0.66
N HIS A 122 9.72 11.25 0.83
CA HIS A 122 9.56 10.29 1.91
C HIS A 122 10.65 9.22 1.85
N ASP A 123 11.34 9.02 2.98
CA ASP A 123 12.47 8.10 3.14
C ASP A 123 13.66 8.32 2.19
N VAL A 124 13.75 9.48 1.52
CA VAL A 124 14.91 9.82 0.67
C VAL A 124 16.09 10.29 1.52
N PHE A 125 15.82 10.99 2.63
CA PHE A 125 16.84 11.57 3.50
C PHE A 125 16.73 11.00 4.91
N LEU A 126 17.80 10.34 5.38
CA LEU A 126 17.86 9.77 6.73
C LEU A 126 17.90 10.84 7.83
N ASN A 127 18.56 11.97 7.55
CA ASN A 127 18.74 13.04 8.52
C ASN A 127 18.00 14.32 8.09
N LYS A 128 16.86 14.58 8.73
CA LYS A 128 16.05 15.79 8.52
C LYS A 128 16.77 17.09 8.93
N SER A 129 17.88 17.01 9.67
CA SER A 129 18.68 18.15 10.16
C SER A 129 19.97 18.42 9.37
N ALA A 130 20.25 17.65 8.31
CA ALA A 130 21.41 17.91 7.47
C ALA A 130 21.26 19.24 6.72
N ASN A 131 22.35 19.99 6.58
CA ASN A 131 22.42 21.17 5.72
C ASN A 131 22.39 20.73 4.25
N LEU A 132 21.20 20.35 3.76
CA LEU A 132 21.00 19.97 2.36
C LEU A 132 21.28 21.17 1.47
N ARG A 133 22.08 20.97 0.43
CA ARG A 133 22.25 21.97 -0.62
C ARG A 133 21.01 21.91 -1.50
N LEU A 134 20.14 22.90 -1.32
CA LEU A 134 18.91 23.05 -2.08
C LEU A 134 19.11 23.96 -3.30
N PRO A 135 18.32 23.75 -4.37
CA PRO A 135 18.49 24.47 -5.62
C PRO A 135 18.20 25.97 -5.52
N VAL A 136 18.78 26.69 -6.47
CA VAL A 136 18.66 28.12 -6.70
C VAL A 136 18.21 28.33 -8.14
N THR A 137 17.28 29.25 -8.31
CA THR A 137 16.80 29.70 -9.61
C THR A 137 17.14 31.17 -9.79
N GLN A 138 17.48 31.58 -11.01
CA GLN A 138 17.76 32.96 -11.41
C GLN A 138 16.53 33.65 -12.03
N GLY A 139 15.49 32.88 -12.33
CA GLY A 139 14.21 33.41 -12.79
C GLY A 139 13.08 32.40 -12.63
N ASN A 140 11.87 32.93 -12.43
CA ASN A 140 10.73 32.17 -11.93
C ASN A 140 9.41 32.71 -12.50
N PHE A 141 8.48 31.82 -12.76
CA PHE A 141 7.07 32.13 -12.94
C PHE A 141 6.39 32.24 -11.57
N ARG A 142 5.45 33.19 -11.44
CA ARG A 142 4.56 33.21 -10.28
C ARG A 142 3.51 32.10 -10.42
N ILE A 143 3.55 31.12 -9.53
CA ILE A 143 2.48 30.13 -9.40
C ILE A 143 1.43 30.70 -8.45
N ALA A 144 0.18 30.77 -8.90
CA ALA A 144 -0.91 31.22 -8.04
C ALA A 144 -1.09 30.24 -6.85
N PRO A 145 -1.25 30.74 -5.61
CA PRO A 145 -1.59 29.90 -4.47
C PRO A 145 -2.96 29.27 -4.74
N SER A 146 -2.91 28.01 -5.13
CA SER A 146 -4.03 27.13 -5.47
C SER A 146 -3.91 25.89 -4.60
N GLY A 147 -4.91 25.01 -4.59
CA GLY A 147 -4.98 23.86 -3.67
C GLY A 147 -3.90 22.77 -3.83
N GLY A 148 -2.76 23.09 -4.46
CA GLY A 148 -1.62 22.20 -4.62
C GLY A 148 -0.75 22.12 -3.38
N GLU A 149 -0.12 20.97 -3.20
CA GLU A 149 0.82 20.69 -2.13
C GLU A 149 2.22 21.17 -2.52
N HIS A 150 2.89 21.93 -1.64
CA HIS A 150 4.26 22.36 -1.89
C HIS A 150 5.22 21.19 -1.67
N ILE A 151 5.98 20.84 -2.71
CA ILE A 151 6.98 19.77 -2.69
C ILE A 151 8.37 20.34 -2.39
N ILE A 152 8.68 21.47 -3.01
CA ILE A 152 9.89 22.27 -2.74
C ILE A 152 9.45 23.72 -2.55
N THR A 153 9.87 24.35 -1.46
CA THR A 153 9.48 25.72 -1.09
C THR A 153 10.69 26.64 -1.11
N TYR A 154 10.53 27.82 -1.71
CA TYR A 154 11.49 28.91 -1.65
C TYR A 154 11.52 29.59 -0.28
N ARG A 155 12.61 30.31 0.01
CA ARG A 155 12.76 31.09 1.26
C ARG A 155 11.67 32.12 1.50
N ASP A 156 11.04 32.63 0.43
CA ASP A 156 9.94 33.58 0.49
C ASP A 156 8.57 32.91 0.74
N GLY A 157 8.54 31.58 0.90
CA GLY A 157 7.34 30.78 1.11
C GLY A 157 6.61 30.36 -0.17
N SER A 158 7.01 30.87 -1.33
CA SER A 158 6.43 30.46 -2.61
C SER A 158 6.88 29.05 -3.02
N ALA A 159 6.05 28.34 -3.78
CA ALA A 159 6.41 27.02 -4.28
C ALA A 159 7.45 27.12 -5.40
N MET A 160 8.54 26.38 -5.27
CA MET A 160 9.43 26.05 -6.39
C MET A 160 8.85 24.91 -7.21
N LEU A 161 8.28 23.91 -6.53
CA LEU A 161 7.64 22.75 -7.13
C LEU A 161 6.37 22.45 -6.33
N ALA A 162 5.24 22.38 -7.02
CA ALA A 162 3.95 22.05 -6.44
C ALA A 162 3.33 20.82 -7.10
N LYS A 163 2.57 20.04 -6.32
CA LYS A 163 1.82 18.86 -6.76
C LYS A 163 0.32 19.16 -6.74
N TYR A 164 -0.36 18.78 -7.81
CA TYR A 164 -1.79 18.93 -8.00
C TYR A 164 -2.38 17.54 -8.32
N PRO A 165 -2.96 16.86 -7.32
CA PRO A 165 -3.61 15.56 -7.52
C PRO A 165 -4.80 15.67 -8.47
N LYS A 166 -4.94 14.71 -9.39
CA LYS A 166 -6.08 14.63 -10.31
C LYS A 166 -6.31 13.16 -10.68
N GLY A 167 -7.51 12.65 -10.41
CA GLY A 167 -7.82 11.23 -10.53
C GLY A 167 -6.87 10.39 -9.68
N GLU A 168 -6.15 9.45 -10.32
CA GLU A 168 -5.20 8.58 -9.62
C GLU A 168 -3.74 9.02 -9.71
N GLY A 169 -3.44 10.03 -10.52
CA GLY A 169 -2.11 10.59 -10.69
C GLY A 169 -1.99 12.00 -10.13
N ALA A 170 -0.94 12.70 -10.54
CA ALA A 170 -0.74 14.11 -10.24
C ALA A 170 -0.01 14.87 -11.35
N LEU A 171 -0.34 16.16 -11.44
CA LEU A 171 0.47 17.16 -12.13
C LEU A 171 1.48 17.76 -11.14
N TYR A 172 2.75 17.78 -11.51
CA TYR A 172 3.81 18.47 -10.82
C TYR A 172 4.25 19.67 -11.65
N LEU A 173 4.20 20.86 -11.07
CA LEU A 173 4.56 22.11 -11.75
C LEU A 173 5.77 22.75 -11.08
N CYS A 174 6.84 22.91 -11.85
CA CYS A 174 7.99 23.71 -11.43
C CYS A 174 7.76 25.19 -11.75
N ALA A 175 8.15 26.07 -10.84
CA ALA A 175 8.10 27.51 -11.02
C ALA A 175 9.18 28.04 -11.98
N ALA A 176 10.19 27.23 -12.31
CA ALA A 176 11.31 27.66 -13.14
C ALA A 176 11.58 26.72 -14.32
N PRO A 177 12.14 27.25 -15.42
CA PRO A 177 12.75 26.44 -16.46
C PRO A 177 13.83 25.50 -15.88
N LEU A 178 14.05 24.36 -16.54
CA LEU A 178 15.04 23.35 -16.16
C LEU A 178 16.46 23.71 -16.64
N ASN A 179 16.58 24.64 -17.59
CA ASN A 179 17.83 25.11 -18.16
C ASN A 179 18.81 25.55 -17.07
N GLU A 180 20.05 25.04 -17.13
CA GLU A 180 21.11 25.30 -16.16
C GLU A 180 21.44 26.79 -15.94
N GLN A 181 21.17 27.64 -16.93
CA GLN A 181 21.37 29.09 -16.82
C GLN A 181 20.34 29.74 -15.90
N VAL A 182 19.15 29.14 -15.80
CA VAL A 182 18.01 29.67 -15.03
C VAL A 182 17.80 28.88 -13.73
N SER A 183 18.11 27.59 -13.68
CA SER A 183 17.90 26.73 -12.53
C SER A 183 19.07 25.77 -12.35
N ASP A 184 19.63 25.69 -11.15
CA ASP A 184 20.66 24.69 -10.83
C ASP A 184 20.05 23.37 -10.31
N LEU A 185 18.73 23.16 -10.41
CA LEU A 185 18.05 21.94 -9.96
C LEU A 185 18.72 20.68 -10.50
N VAL A 186 19.05 20.65 -11.79
CA VAL A 186 19.73 19.51 -12.44
C VAL A 186 21.14 19.24 -11.90
N ARG A 187 21.77 20.22 -11.26
CA ARG A 187 23.09 20.08 -10.60
C ARG A 187 22.97 19.57 -9.18
N ASN A 188 21.80 19.68 -8.57
CA ASN A 188 21.50 19.12 -7.25
C ASN A 188 20.99 17.68 -7.39
N GLY A 189 21.87 16.77 -7.78
CA GLY A 189 21.53 15.36 -8.07
C GLY A 189 20.85 14.63 -6.90
N GLU A 190 21.18 15.00 -5.66
CA GLU A 190 20.58 14.48 -4.42
C GLU A 190 19.08 14.78 -4.29
N VAL A 191 18.61 15.85 -4.94
CA VAL A 191 17.19 16.22 -4.99
C VAL A 191 16.58 15.79 -6.31
N PHE A 192 17.24 16.12 -7.42
CA PHE A 192 16.69 15.94 -8.77
C PHE A 192 16.47 14.46 -9.13
N VAL A 193 17.42 13.58 -8.85
CA VAL A 193 17.31 12.16 -9.25
C VAL A 193 16.24 11.43 -8.43
N PRO A 194 16.23 11.49 -7.08
CA PRO A 194 15.18 10.84 -6.29
C PRO A 194 13.79 11.40 -6.60
N MET A 195 13.68 12.71 -6.83
CA MET A 195 12.43 13.36 -7.23
C MET A 195 11.84 12.73 -8.49
N LEU A 196 12.65 12.60 -9.55
CA LEU A 196 12.22 11.98 -10.80
C LEU A 196 11.79 10.52 -10.61
N PHE A 197 12.56 9.75 -9.85
CA PHE A 197 12.27 8.32 -9.64
C PHE A 197 11.00 8.12 -8.82
N LYS A 198 10.83 8.88 -7.74
CA LYS A 198 9.64 8.82 -6.89
C LYS A 198 8.40 9.27 -7.67
N MET A 199 8.47 10.34 -8.47
CA MET A 199 7.36 10.73 -9.34
C MET A 199 7.02 9.66 -10.37
N ALA A 200 8.00 8.96 -10.92
CA ALA A 200 7.76 7.88 -11.88
C ALA A 200 7.12 6.63 -11.26
N ILE A 201 7.17 6.45 -9.94
CA ILE A 201 6.51 5.32 -9.26
C ILE A 201 5.27 5.72 -8.44
N ALA A 202 5.09 7.01 -8.12
CA ALA A 202 4.03 7.52 -7.26
C ALA A 202 2.61 7.32 -7.81
N GLY A 203 2.46 7.31 -9.14
CA GLY A 203 1.16 7.20 -9.83
C GLY A 203 0.64 5.76 -9.93
N THR A 204 1.49 4.79 -9.59
CA THR A 204 1.04 3.42 -9.37
C THR A 204 0.47 3.37 -7.97
N LYS A 205 -0.77 3.86 -7.78
CA LYS A 205 -1.53 3.64 -6.55
C LYS A 205 -1.33 2.17 -6.20
N SER A 206 -0.73 1.93 -5.02
CA SER A 206 -0.34 0.61 -4.54
C SER A 206 -1.45 -0.37 -4.91
N ARG A 207 -1.23 -1.21 -5.94
CA ARG A 207 -2.16 -2.29 -6.24
C ARG A 207 -2.31 -3.02 -4.92
N GLN A 208 -3.51 -3.06 -4.38
CA GLN A 208 -3.77 -3.73 -3.13
C GLN A 208 -3.20 -5.15 -3.26
N ILE A 209 -2.06 -5.38 -2.58
CA ILE A 209 -1.26 -6.59 -2.82
C ILE A 209 -1.94 -7.83 -2.23
N ALA A 210 -2.93 -7.63 -1.37
CA ALA A 210 -3.74 -8.68 -0.80
C ALA A 210 -5.16 -8.18 -0.45
N TYR A 211 -6.12 -9.06 -0.66
CA TYR A 211 -7.55 -8.85 -0.47
C TYR A 211 -8.07 -9.77 0.65
N THR A 212 -9.14 -9.36 1.31
CA THR A 212 -9.82 -10.15 2.33
C THR A 212 -11.11 -10.73 1.74
N ILE A 213 -11.25 -12.04 1.81
CA ILE A 213 -12.44 -12.76 1.32
C ILE A 213 -13.68 -12.23 2.03
N GLY A 214 -14.71 -11.87 1.25
CA GLY A 214 -15.99 -11.39 1.76
C GLY A 214 -16.02 -9.91 2.21
N LYS A 215 -14.91 -9.17 2.07
CA LYS A 215 -14.87 -7.70 2.28
C LYS A 215 -14.54 -6.95 1.01
N ASP A 216 -13.49 -7.36 0.32
CA ASP A 216 -13.04 -6.67 -0.88
C ASP A 216 -13.77 -7.24 -2.10
N GLU A 217 -14.69 -6.45 -2.66
CA GLU A 217 -15.59 -6.92 -3.71
C GLU A 217 -15.09 -6.63 -5.13
N VAL A 218 -14.20 -5.66 -5.32
CA VAL A 218 -13.76 -5.21 -6.66
C VAL A 218 -12.25 -5.29 -6.79
N LEU A 219 -11.79 -6.08 -7.77
CA LEU A 219 -10.41 -6.14 -8.21
C LEU A 219 -10.22 -5.24 -9.43
N GLU A 220 -9.05 -4.65 -9.56
CA GLU A 220 -8.69 -3.82 -10.70
C GLU A 220 -7.49 -4.42 -11.45
N ALA A 221 -7.62 -4.52 -12.77
CA ALA A 221 -6.53 -4.91 -13.66
C ALA A 221 -6.48 -4.01 -14.90
N LYS A 222 -5.30 -3.95 -15.54
CA LYS A 222 -5.14 -3.30 -16.84
C LYS A 222 -5.97 -4.05 -17.88
N HIS A 223 -6.79 -3.33 -18.64
CA HIS A 223 -7.54 -3.90 -19.75
C HIS A 223 -6.61 -4.08 -20.95
N GLN A 224 -6.60 -5.28 -21.53
CA GLN A 224 -5.92 -5.56 -22.80
C GLN A 224 -6.94 -6.08 -23.80
N VAL A 225 -6.84 -5.62 -25.06
CA VAL A 225 -7.68 -6.12 -26.15
C VAL A 225 -7.02 -7.38 -26.72
N SER A 226 -7.74 -8.51 -26.69
CA SER A 226 -7.27 -9.75 -27.30
C SER A 226 -7.21 -9.61 -28.83
N ALA A 227 -6.21 -10.22 -29.46
CA ALA A 227 -6.13 -10.33 -30.92
C ALA A 227 -7.32 -11.08 -31.54
N SER A 228 -8.05 -11.89 -30.75
CA SER A 228 -9.24 -12.64 -31.16
C SER A 228 -10.55 -11.85 -31.02
N GLY A 229 -10.54 -10.63 -30.48
CA GLY A 229 -11.72 -9.79 -30.29
C GLY A 229 -12.63 -10.19 -29.11
N GLU A 230 -12.42 -11.35 -28.49
CA GLU A 230 -13.06 -11.72 -27.22
C GLU A 230 -12.15 -11.39 -26.03
N THR A 231 -12.66 -10.59 -25.10
CA THR A 231 -11.93 -10.11 -23.93
C THR A 231 -12.61 -10.61 -22.65
N ILE A 232 -12.57 -11.93 -22.44
CA ILE A 232 -13.12 -12.56 -21.23
C ILE A 232 -11.98 -12.81 -20.25
N TYR A 233 -12.11 -12.24 -19.05
CA TYR A 233 -11.16 -12.39 -17.97
C TYR A 233 -11.53 -13.59 -17.08
N GLN A 234 -10.54 -14.42 -16.77
CA GLN A 234 -10.72 -15.63 -15.96
C GLN A 234 -9.78 -15.58 -14.75
N LEU A 235 -10.31 -15.92 -13.57
CA LEU A 235 -9.52 -16.07 -12.34
C LEU A 235 -9.33 -17.55 -12.05
N ARG A 236 -8.08 -17.96 -11.86
CA ARG A 236 -7.71 -19.34 -11.49
C ARG A 236 -6.88 -19.35 -10.22
N ARG A 237 -7.34 -20.09 -9.21
CA ARG A 237 -6.54 -20.37 -8.00
C ARG A 237 -5.30 -21.19 -8.37
N GLN A 238 -4.13 -20.75 -7.89
CA GLN A 238 -2.90 -21.51 -7.97
C GLN A 238 -2.89 -22.59 -6.86
N PRO A 239 -2.57 -23.85 -7.17
CA PRO A 239 -2.40 -24.87 -6.15
C PRO A 239 -1.25 -24.51 -5.22
N ASP A 240 -1.42 -24.77 -3.92
CA ASP A 240 -0.39 -24.53 -2.92
C ASP A 240 0.78 -25.50 -3.13
N THR A 241 1.81 -25.04 -3.85
CA THR A 241 3.08 -25.76 -4.01
C THR A 241 3.97 -25.47 -2.80
N GLY A 242 3.55 -25.93 -1.62
CA GLY A 242 4.37 -25.90 -0.41
C GLY A 242 5.08 -27.23 -0.22
N GLU A 243 6.41 -27.26 -0.37
CA GLU A 243 7.25 -28.32 0.21
C GLU A 243 7.15 -28.22 1.74
N GLY A 244 6.21 -28.94 2.36
CA GLY A 244 6.12 -29.00 3.83
C GLY A 244 4.73 -29.18 4.45
N GLY A 245 3.66 -29.23 3.67
CA GLY A 245 2.30 -29.44 4.22
C GLY A 245 1.95 -30.92 4.39
N ASN A 246 2.24 -31.51 5.56
CA ASN A 246 1.54 -32.71 6.00
C ASN A 246 0.10 -32.31 6.40
N GLY A 247 -0.82 -32.34 5.45
CA GLY A 247 -2.24 -32.08 5.64
C GLY A 247 -3.04 -32.81 4.58
N GLY A 248 -3.70 -33.88 4.97
CA GLY A 248 -4.45 -34.75 4.07
C GLY A 248 -5.67 -34.07 3.44
N GLY A 249 -5.95 -34.49 2.21
CA GLY A 249 -7.32 -34.62 1.70
C GLY A 249 -8.09 -33.33 1.44
N ASP A 250 -7.71 -32.58 0.40
CA ASP A 250 -8.68 -31.88 -0.45
C ASP A 250 -8.12 -31.78 -1.89
N GLN A 251 -8.08 -32.94 -2.55
CA GLN A 251 -8.02 -33.03 -4.00
C GLN A 251 -9.42 -32.77 -4.56
N ALA A 252 -9.79 -31.51 -4.82
CA ALA A 252 -10.79 -31.18 -5.85
C ALA A 252 -10.97 -29.67 -6.04
N GLY A 253 -10.57 -29.19 -7.22
CA GLY A 253 -11.01 -27.91 -7.77
C GLY A 253 -9.91 -26.87 -7.80
N SER A 254 -9.16 -26.84 -8.90
CA SER A 254 -8.73 -25.55 -9.44
C SER A 254 -10.00 -24.74 -9.68
N SER A 255 -10.39 -23.91 -8.73
CA SER A 255 -11.55 -23.03 -8.86
C SER A 255 -11.19 -21.97 -9.90
N GLU A 256 -11.49 -22.28 -11.15
CA GLU A 256 -11.47 -21.36 -12.27
C GLU A 256 -12.88 -20.82 -12.47
N PHE A 257 -13.00 -19.50 -12.51
CA PHE A 257 -14.29 -18.85 -12.71
C PHE A 257 -14.12 -17.52 -13.45
N ILE A 258 -15.22 -17.07 -14.04
CA ILE A 258 -15.31 -15.76 -14.70
C ILE A 258 -16.03 -14.84 -13.71
N PRO A 259 -15.34 -13.83 -13.13
CA PRO A 259 -15.99 -12.82 -12.30
C PRO A 259 -16.87 -11.91 -13.16
N GLU A 260 -17.78 -11.18 -12.52
CA GLU A 260 -18.45 -10.07 -13.21
C GLU A 260 -17.39 -9.04 -13.62
N GLN A 261 -17.47 -8.54 -14.86
CA GLN A 261 -16.42 -7.71 -15.44
C GLN A 261 -17.02 -6.42 -16.04
N ARG A 262 -16.44 -5.28 -15.70
CA ARG A 262 -16.80 -3.97 -16.25
C ARG A 262 -15.57 -3.28 -16.80
N ILE A 263 -15.58 -2.99 -18.08
CA ILE A 263 -14.48 -2.29 -18.75
C ILE A 263 -14.70 -0.77 -18.62
N LEU A 264 -13.67 -0.06 -18.18
CA LEU A 264 -13.63 1.39 -18.06
C LEU A 264 -12.33 1.89 -18.71
N GLY A 265 -12.41 2.21 -20.01
CA GLY A 265 -11.25 2.69 -20.78
C GLY A 265 -10.09 1.69 -20.76
N SER A 266 -8.99 2.05 -20.10
CA SER A 266 -7.77 1.25 -19.98
C SER A 266 -7.80 0.22 -18.83
N LYS A 267 -8.90 0.13 -18.08
CA LYS A 267 -9.04 -0.72 -16.90
C LYS A 267 -10.20 -1.70 -17.02
N VAL A 268 -10.08 -2.83 -16.34
CA VAL A 268 -11.18 -3.76 -16.09
C VAL A 268 -11.39 -3.88 -14.57
N LEU A 269 -12.63 -3.65 -14.15
CA LEU A 269 -13.09 -3.95 -12.81
C LEU A 269 -13.66 -5.36 -12.81
N LEU A 270 -13.19 -6.19 -11.89
CA LEU A 270 -13.61 -7.57 -11.74
C LEU A 270 -14.26 -7.71 -10.37
N THR A 271 -15.47 -8.26 -10.31
CA THR A 271 -16.20 -8.48 -9.06
C THR A 271 -16.35 -9.99 -8.84
N PRO A 272 -15.47 -10.62 -8.04
CA PRO A 272 -15.51 -12.06 -7.80
C PRO A 272 -16.66 -12.51 -6.90
N GLY A 273 -17.23 -11.59 -6.11
CA GLY A 273 -18.31 -11.89 -5.16
C GLY A 273 -18.00 -13.09 -4.27
N THR A 274 -18.92 -14.06 -4.22
CA THR A 274 -18.81 -15.29 -3.40
C THR A 274 -18.07 -16.44 -4.09
N GLN A 275 -17.49 -16.20 -5.28
CA GLN A 275 -16.76 -17.22 -6.04
C GLN A 275 -15.36 -17.49 -5.46
N VAL A 276 -14.77 -16.50 -4.75
CA VAL A 276 -13.53 -16.69 -4.00
C VAL A 276 -13.85 -17.24 -2.61
N ARG A 277 -13.60 -18.54 -2.41
CA ARG A 277 -13.89 -19.22 -1.14
C ARG A 277 -12.66 -19.52 -0.30
N ASN A 278 -11.54 -19.76 -0.98
CA ASN A 278 -10.31 -20.22 -0.34
C ASN A 278 -9.23 -19.13 -0.43
N ALA A 279 -8.48 -18.94 0.64
CA ALA A 279 -7.29 -18.10 0.60
C ALA A 279 -6.23 -18.66 -0.36
N GLY A 280 -5.35 -17.79 -0.83
CA GLY A 280 -4.25 -18.13 -1.73
C GLY A 280 -4.13 -17.18 -2.91
N TRP A 281 -3.31 -17.58 -3.87
CA TRP A 281 -3.01 -16.79 -5.07
C TRP A 281 -3.97 -17.12 -6.21
N TYR A 282 -4.55 -16.09 -6.81
CA TYR A 282 -5.43 -16.18 -7.96
C TYR A 282 -4.81 -15.45 -9.14
N ARG A 283 -4.61 -16.17 -10.25
CA ARG A 283 -4.08 -15.60 -11.49
C ARG A 283 -5.21 -15.15 -12.38
N LEU A 284 -5.16 -13.89 -12.79
CA LEU A 284 -6.00 -13.33 -13.83
C LEU A 284 -5.43 -13.69 -15.19
N ARG A 285 -6.24 -14.30 -16.05
CA ARG A 285 -5.87 -14.68 -17.40
C ARG A 285 -6.84 -14.09 -18.40
N LEU A 286 -6.30 -13.69 -19.55
CA LEU A 286 -7.10 -13.56 -20.76
C LEU A 286 -7.16 -14.92 -21.42
N GLN A 287 -8.32 -15.32 -21.93
CA GLN A 287 -8.49 -16.60 -22.60
C GLN A 287 -7.42 -16.79 -23.68
N GLY A 288 -6.51 -17.75 -23.47
CA GLY A 288 -5.65 -18.26 -24.53
C GLY A 288 -4.14 -18.04 -24.45
N ASP A 289 -3.52 -17.34 -23.48
CA ASP A 289 -2.10 -17.64 -23.14
C ASP A 289 -1.41 -16.82 -22.02
N SER A 290 -1.88 -15.63 -21.61
CA SER A 290 -1.09 -14.78 -20.69
C SER A 290 -1.74 -14.52 -19.33
N THR A 291 -0.96 -14.67 -18.26
CA THR A 291 -1.29 -14.16 -16.93
C THR A 291 -1.15 -12.64 -16.95
N LEU A 292 -2.25 -11.92 -16.71
CA LEU A 292 -2.30 -10.46 -16.72
C LEU A 292 -2.01 -9.84 -15.35
N ALA A 293 -2.45 -10.50 -14.29
CA ALA A 293 -2.27 -10.05 -12.91
C ALA A 293 -2.34 -11.25 -11.95
N GLU A 294 -1.80 -11.07 -10.75
CA GLU A 294 -1.95 -12.01 -9.64
C GLU A 294 -2.58 -11.27 -8.46
N PHE A 295 -3.56 -11.90 -7.81
CA PHE A 295 -4.27 -11.38 -6.66
C PHE A 295 -4.12 -12.35 -5.49
N ALA A 296 -3.66 -11.88 -4.34
CA ALA A 296 -3.64 -12.68 -3.12
C ALA A 296 -4.93 -12.46 -2.33
N PHE A 297 -5.59 -13.54 -1.92
CA PHE A 297 -6.75 -13.48 -1.03
C PHE A 297 -6.41 -14.12 0.31
N ASN A 298 -6.76 -13.44 1.40
CA ASN A 298 -6.62 -13.89 2.77
C ASN A 298 -8.01 -14.06 3.40
N TYR A 299 -8.12 -14.98 4.35
CA TYR A 299 -9.28 -15.04 5.23
C TYR A 299 -9.33 -13.77 6.11
N ASP A 300 -10.54 -13.37 6.51
CA ASP A 300 -10.69 -12.29 7.48
C ASP A 300 -9.98 -12.67 8.79
N ARG A 301 -9.10 -11.79 9.26
CA ARG A 301 -8.34 -11.97 10.51
C ARG A 301 -9.13 -11.51 11.74
N LYS A 302 -10.45 -11.33 11.65
CA LYS A 302 -11.29 -11.37 12.84
C LYS A 302 -10.99 -12.70 13.52
N GLU A 303 -10.25 -12.59 14.62
CA GLU A 303 -9.78 -13.73 15.40
C GLU A 303 -10.97 -14.65 15.68
N SER A 304 -10.73 -15.96 15.64
CA SER A 304 -11.74 -16.91 16.12
C SER A 304 -12.13 -16.51 17.54
N ASP A 305 -13.38 -16.79 17.92
CA ASP A 305 -13.85 -16.51 19.27
C ASP A 305 -12.88 -17.11 20.29
N LEU A 306 -12.21 -16.24 21.06
CA LEU A 306 -11.27 -16.61 22.11
C LEU A 306 -12.00 -16.95 23.43
N SER A 307 -13.34 -17.04 23.40
CA SER A 307 -14.10 -17.50 24.55
C SER A 307 -13.66 -18.91 24.93
N TYR A 308 -13.22 -19.05 26.18
CA TYR A 308 -12.95 -20.35 26.76
C TYR A 308 -14.27 -21.03 27.09
N LEU A 309 -14.31 -22.36 26.97
CA LEU A 309 -15.42 -23.14 27.52
C LEU A 309 -15.48 -22.91 29.04
N SER A 310 -16.69 -22.81 29.58
CA SER A 310 -16.89 -22.79 31.03
C SER A 310 -16.54 -24.14 31.65
N ASP A 311 -16.17 -24.14 32.93
CA ASP A 311 -15.86 -25.37 33.68
C ASP A 311 -16.99 -26.42 33.58
N ASP A 312 -18.25 -25.97 33.55
CA ASP A 312 -19.42 -26.83 33.37
C ASP A 312 -19.47 -27.47 31.98
N ALA A 313 -19.21 -26.69 30.93
CA ALA A 313 -19.18 -27.20 29.55
C ALA A 313 -18.02 -28.17 29.31
N ILE A 314 -16.88 -27.96 29.98
CA ILE A 314 -15.77 -28.92 29.96
C ILE A 314 -16.17 -30.20 30.68
N SER A 315 -16.86 -30.09 31.84
CA SER A 315 -17.28 -31.24 32.64
C SER A 315 -18.25 -32.17 31.92
N GLU A 316 -19.14 -31.64 31.07
CA GLU A 316 -20.10 -32.45 30.29
C GLU A 316 -19.44 -33.33 29.21
N GLY A 317 -18.26 -32.95 28.71
CA GLY A 317 -17.56 -33.66 27.65
C GLY A 317 -16.54 -34.70 28.13
N LEU A 318 -16.35 -34.83 29.45
CA LEU A 318 -15.30 -35.65 30.03
C LEU A 318 -15.81 -37.06 30.41
N PRO A 319 -14.99 -38.11 30.23
CA PRO A 319 -15.32 -39.44 30.71
C PRO A 319 -15.35 -39.48 32.24
N ASP A 320 -16.13 -40.40 32.83
CA ASP A 320 -16.40 -40.49 34.27
C ASP A 320 -15.16 -40.54 35.18
N ASN A 321 -14.00 -40.92 34.63
CA ASN A 321 -12.71 -40.99 35.32
C ASN A 321 -11.90 -39.69 35.28
N MET A 322 -12.44 -38.60 34.73
CA MET A 322 -11.78 -37.31 34.60
C MET A 322 -12.66 -36.20 35.21
N ARG A 323 -12.05 -35.31 35.99
CA ARG A 323 -12.75 -34.21 36.66
C ARG A 323 -12.00 -32.90 36.46
N VAL A 324 -12.74 -31.84 36.20
CA VAL A 324 -12.22 -30.48 36.09
C VAL A 324 -11.94 -29.95 37.49
N LEU A 325 -10.74 -29.38 37.69
CA LEU A 325 -10.36 -28.68 38.92
C LEU A 325 -10.39 -27.18 38.64
N THR A 326 -11.15 -26.43 39.44
CA THR A 326 -11.27 -24.97 39.28
C THR A 326 -10.11 -24.23 39.95
N GLU A 327 -9.86 -22.97 39.58
CA GLU A 327 -8.69 -22.16 39.98
C GLU A 327 -8.44 -22.08 41.51
N ASN A 328 -9.48 -22.24 42.34
CA ASN A 328 -9.32 -22.30 43.80
C ASN A 328 -8.53 -23.54 44.28
N ALA A 329 -8.33 -24.55 43.42
CA ALA A 329 -7.53 -25.73 43.67
C ALA A 329 -6.03 -25.53 43.41
N GLU A 330 -5.59 -24.48 42.69
CA GLU A 330 -4.16 -24.25 42.44
C GLU A 330 -3.40 -23.84 43.72
N ALA A 331 -4.04 -23.05 44.58
CA ALA A 331 -3.42 -22.57 45.83
C ALA A 331 -3.13 -23.71 46.83
N ASN A 332 -3.81 -24.85 46.72
CA ASN A 332 -3.69 -25.99 47.64
C ASN A 332 -3.81 -27.33 46.90
N PHE A 333 -3.23 -27.43 45.71
CA PHE A 333 -3.34 -28.61 44.85
C PHE A 333 -2.98 -29.92 45.59
N GLY A 334 -1.92 -29.87 46.41
CA GLY A 334 -1.49 -31.01 47.21
C GLY A 334 -2.54 -31.47 48.24
N GLN A 335 -3.28 -30.57 48.89
CA GLN A 335 -4.31 -30.96 49.86
C GLN A 335 -5.55 -31.53 49.17
N VAL A 336 -5.96 -30.95 48.04
CA VAL A 336 -7.14 -31.42 47.29
C VAL A 336 -6.90 -32.83 46.74
N VAL A 337 -5.68 -33.11 46.24
CA VAL A 337 -5.31 -34.45 45.77
C VAL A 337 -5.18 -35.44 46.94
N ASP A 338 -4.54 -35.05 48.05
CA ASP A 338 -4.33 -35.94 49.20
C ASP A 338 -5.64 -36.27 49.94
N GLU A 339 -6.59 -35.33 50.02
CA GLU A 339 -7.94 -35.57 50.54
C GLU A 339 -8.79 -36.47 49.63
N GLN A 340 -8.60 -36.39 48.30
CA GLN A 340 -9.25 -37.30 47.35
C GLN A 340 -8.66 -38.72 47.37
N GLU A 341 -7.33 -38.87 47.46
CA GLU A 341 -6.69 -40.20 47.46
C GLU A 341 -6.84 -40.92 48.80
N ARG A 342 -6.74 -40.19 49.92
CA ARG A 342 -6.69 -40.80 51.27
C ARG A 342 -8.01 -40.70 52.03
N GLY A 343 -8.97 -39.96 51.50
CA GLY A 343 -10.23 -39.66 52.18
C GLY A 343 -10.03 -38.79 53.42
N ILE A 344 -11.14 -38.47 54.10
CA ILE A 344 -11.08 -37.69 55.34
C ILE A 344 -10.34 -38.45 56.44
N VAL A 345 -9.30 -37.82 57.01
CA VAL A 345 -8.42 -38.42 58.02
C VAL A 345 -9.13 -38.47 59.39
N LEU A 346 -9.93 -39.52 59.61
CA LEU A 346 -10.77 -39.68 60.81
C LEU A 346 -10.09 -40.31 62.03
N TRP A 347 -8.86 -40.83 61.90
CA TRP A 347 -8.20 -41.56 63.00
C TRP A 347 -8.05 -40.73 64.28
N ARG A 348 -7.88 -39.40 64.15
CA ARG A 348 -7.80 -38.49 65.30
C ARG A 348 -9.09 -38.53 66.12
N TRP A 349 -10.23 -38.54 65.44
CA TRP A 349 -11.54 -38.71 66.08
C TRP A 349 -11.68 -40.09 66.70
N CYS A 350 -11.22 -41.15 66.03
CA CYS A 350 -11.24 -42.51 66.59
C CYS A 350 -10.43 -42.61 67.90
N VAL A 351 -9.26 -41.96 67.99
CA VAL A 351 -8.43 -41.93 69.21
C VAL A 351 -9.14 -41.15 70.33
N VAL A 352 -9.76 -40.02 70.02
CA VAL A 352 -10.54 -39.25 71.00
C VAL A 352 -11.71 -40.08 71.54
N PHE A 353 -12.45 -40.76 70.67
CA PHE A 353 -13.55 -41.64 71.08
C PHE A 353 -13.06 -42.83 71.91
N ALA A 354 -11.93 -43.44 71.57
CA ALA A 354 -11.34 -44.53 72.36
C ALA A 354 -10.98 -44.08 73.78
N LEU A 355 -10.33 -42.92 73.93
CA LEU A 355 -10.02 -42.33 75.23
C LEU A 355 -11.28 -41.97 76.02
N LEU A 356 -12.30 -41.43 75.35
CA LEU A 356 -13.58 -41.10 75.97
C LEU A 356 -14.31 -42.35 76.48
N PHE A 357 -14.32 -43.44 75.72
CA PHE A 357 -14.89 -44.71 76.17
C PHE A 357 -14.11 -45.32 77.34
N LEU A 358 -12.78 -45.22 77.35
CA LEU A 358 -11.95 -45.71 78.45
C LEU A 358 -12.18 -44.90 79.75
N ALA A 359 -12.36 -43.57 79.62
CA ALA A 359 -12.75 -42.72 80.73
C ALA A 359 -14.16 -43.03 81.24
N LEU A 360 -15.12 -43.27 80.33
CA LEU A 360 -16.48 -43.69 80.68
C LEU A 360 -16.48 -45.06 81.37
N GLU A 361 -15.69 -46.02 80.89
CA GLU A 361 -15.52 -47.33 81.52
C GLU A 361 -14.97 -47.17 82.95
N GLY A 362 -13.92 -46.36 83.12
CA GLY A 362 -13.38 -46.05 84.45
C GLY A 362 -14.40 -45.36 85.36
N LEU A 363 -15.23 -44.47 84.82
CA LEU A 363 -16.31 -43.81 85.54
C LEU A 363 -17.40 -44.82 85.95
N PHE A 364 -17.81 -45.71 85.05
CA PHE A 364 -18.77 -46.77 85.32
C PHE A 364 -18.26 -47.74 86.37
N LEU A 365 -17.02 -48.23 86.28
CA LEU A 365 -16.42 -49.10 87.30
C LEU A 365 -16.33 -48.45 88.68
N ARG A 366 -16.21 -47.11 88.75
CA ARG A 366 -16.08 -46.37 90.00
C ARG A 366 -17.42 -45.99 90.63
N LEU A 367 -18.43 -45.69 89.81
CA LEU A 367 -19.78 -45.33 90.26
C LEU A 367 -20.71 -46.55 90.42
N TRP A 368 -20.43 -47.64 89.72
CA TRP A 368 -21.20 -48.89 89.82
C TRP A 368 -20.54 -49.82 90.85
N LYS A 369 -20.84 -49.56 92.13
CA LYS A 369 -20.63 -50.54 93.19
C LYS A 369 -21.82 -51.50 93.22
N VAL A 370 -21.54 -52.80 93.08
CA VAL A 370 -22.35 -53.85 93.72
C VAL A 370 -21.98 -53.89 95.20
#